data_AF-A0A225DG31-F1
#
_entry.id   AF-A0A225DG31-F1
#
_cell.length_a   1.000
_cell.length_b   1.000
_cell.length_c   1.000
_cell.angle_alpha   90.00
_cell.angle_beta   90.00
_cell.angle_gamma   90.00
#
_symmetry.space_group_name_H-M   'P 1'
#
loop_
_entity.id
_entity.type
_entity.pdbx_description
1 polymer ?
#
loop_
_entity_poly.entity_id
_entity_poly.type
_entity_poly.pdbx_seq_one_letter_code
_entity_poly.pdbx_strand_id
1 'polypeptide(L)'
;MPALAKQEAAETLAQVVERAKPSDLAEIYAELFPEQSVSSPPTASEIARYVRSGLAAEEIVDLWNVVFPSDRNVWYDEEAKAIHYNEEPVGYAAE
;
A
#
# COMPACT_ATOMS: atom_id res chain seq x y z
N MET A 1 -3.17 1.39 -18.67
CA MET A 1 -2.98 0.79 -17.33
C MET A 1 -3.21 1.87 -16.30
N PRO A 2 -3.87 1.59 -15.16
CA PRO A 2 -4.19 2.62 -14.19
C PRO A 2 -2.94 3.00 -13.40
N ALA A 3 -2.43 4.21 -13.63
CA ALA A 3 -1.44 4.83 -12.77
C ALA A 3 -2.17 5.76 -11.79
N LEU A 4 -1.85 5.65 -10.49
CA LEU A 4 -2.43 6.50 -9.45
C LEU A 4 -1.43 7.57 -9.04
N ALA A 5 -1.90 8.78 -8.82
CA ALA A 5 -1.10 9.74 -8.07
C ALA A 5 -0.84 9.21 -6.66
N LYS A 6 0.28 9.61 -6.04
CA LYS A 6 0.65 9.18 -4.68
C LYS A 6 -0.49 9.31 -3.66
N GLN A 7 -1.22 10.43 -3.71
CA GLN A 7 -2.33 10.69 -2.81
C GLN A 7 -3.53 9.76 -3.05
N GLU A 8 -3.81 9.42 -4.31
CA GLU A 8 -4.87 8.49 -4.69
C GLU A 8 -4.54 7.06 -4.26
N ALA A 9 -3.27 6.66 -4.39
CA ALA A 9 -2.78 5.39 -3.88
C ALA A 9 -2.90 5.31 -2.35
N ALA A 10 -2.50 6.37 -1.64
CA ALA A 10 -2.66 6.47 -0.20
C ALA A 10 -4.13 6.41 0.24
N GLU A 11 -5.04 7.12 -0.45
CA GLU A 11 -6.47 7.05 -0.15
C GLU A 11 -7.04 5.65 -0.40
N THR A 12 -6.61 4.98 -1.49
CA THR A 12 -7.00 3.60 -1.80
C THR A 12 -6.58 2.65 -0.69
N LEU A 13 -5.33 2.74 -0.23
CA LEU A 13 -4.82 1.95 0.89
C LEU A 13 -5.61 2.24 2.18
N ALA A 14 -5.84 3.50 2.51
CA ALA A 14 -6.56 3.90 3.71
C ALA A 14 -7.99 3.34 3.76
N GLN A 15 -8.71 3.33 2.63
CA GLN A 15 -10.06 2.77 2.54
C GLN A 15 -10.09 1.26 2.79
N VAL A 16 -9.07 0.52 2.35
CA VAL A 16 -8.96 -0.91 2.62
C VAL A 16 -8.59 -1.16 4.08
N VAL A 17 -7.65 -0.39 4.62
CA VAL A 17 -7.26 -0.43 6.04
C VAL A 17 -8.47 -0.22 6.95
N GLU A 18 -9.35 0.75 6.66
CA GLU A 18 -10.57 0.99 7.46
C GLU A 18 -11.52 -0.21 7.54
N ARG A 19 -11.44 -1.13 6.56
CA ARG A 19 -12.31 -2.31 6.43
C ARG A 19 -11.58 -3.62 6.73
N ALA A 20 -10.28 -3.54 7.01
CA ALA A 20 -9.43 -4.71 7.23
C ALA A 20 -9.84 -5.46 8.52
N LYS A 21 -9.62 -6.77 8.52
CA LYS A 21 -9.90 -7.59 9.70
C LYS A 21 -8.80 -7.38 10.75
N PRO A 22 -9.05 -7.69 12.03
CA PRO A 22 -8.02 -7.54 13.07
C PRO A 22 -6.70 -8.26 12.80
N SER A 23 -6.72 -9.40 12.12
CA SER A 23 -5.51 -10.12 11.69
C SER A 23 -4.69 -9.29 10.70
N ASP A 24 -5.35 -8.74 9.68
CA ASP A 24 -4.72 -8.01 8.59
C ASP A 24 -4.22 -6.65 9.10
N LEU A 25 -4.97 -6.02 10.03
CA LEU A 25 -4.55 -4.78 10.69
C LEU A 25 -3.24 -4.95 11.47
N ALA A 26 -3.01 -6.10 12.09
CA ALA A 26 -1.77 -6.38 12.79
C ALA A 26 -0.59 -6.47 11.83
N GLU A 27 -0.78 -7.12 10.67
CA GLU A 27 0.26 -7.21 9.62
C GLU A 27 0.53 -5.84 8.99
N ILE A 28 -0.52 -5.10 8.64
CA ILE A 28 -0.43 -3.73 8.12
C ILE A 28 0.31 -2.81 9.10
N TYR A 29 0.01 -2.91 10.40
CA TYR A 29 0.69 -2.12 11.40
C TYR A 29 2.16 -2.49 11.54
N ALA A 30 2.48 -3.78 11.52
CA ALA A 30 3.86 -4.25 11.59
C ALA A 30 4.70 -3.78 10.39
N GLU A 31 4.09 -3.67 9.21
CA GLU A 31 4.75 -3.12 8.02
C GLU A 31 5.03 -1.62 8.14
N LEU A 32 4.05 -0.85 8.61
CA LEU A 32 4.19 0.60 8.76
C LEU A 32 5.11 1.01 9.91
N PHE A 33 5.21 0.18 10.94
CA PHE A 33 5.93 0.51 12.16
C PHE A 33 6.77 -0.70 12.67
N PRO A 34 7.77 -1.15 11.89
CA PRO A 34 8.52 -2.38 12.19
C PRO A 34 9.29 -2.32 13.52
N GLU A 35 9.64 -1.11 13.97
CA GLU A 35 10.36 -0.89 15.24
C GLU A 35 9.44 -0.76 16.46
N GLN A 36 8.11 -0.69 16.28
CA GLN A 36 7.18 -0.50 17.39
C GLN A 36 6.65 -1.83 17.91
N SER A 37 6.96 -2.12 19.17
CA SER A 37 6.28 -3.17 19.92
C SER A 37 4.95 -2.65 20.46
N VAL A 38 3.84 -3.19 19.95
CA VAL A 38 2.50 -2.77 20.39
C VAL A 38 2.19 -3.25 21.80
N SER A 39 2.16 -2.31 22.75
CA SER A 39 1.54 -2.55 24.06
C SER A 39 0.01 -2.49 23.99
N SER A 40 -0.54 -1.89 22.92
CA SER A 40 -1.95 -1.97 22.53
C SER A 40 -2.06 -1.80 21.00
N PRO A 41 -2.87 -2.62 20.32
CA PRO A 41 -3.02 -2.54 18.88
C PRO A 41 -3.77 -1.26 18.50
N PRO A 42 -3.31 -0.48 17.53
CA PRO A 42 -4.05 0.69 17.06
C PRO A 42 -5.33 0.28 16.33
N THR A 43 -6.27 1.21 16.29
CA THR A 43 -7.52 1.03 15.55
C THR A 43 -7.31 1.21 14.05
N ALA A 44 -8.18 0.58 13.25
CA ALA A 44 -8.19 0.75 11.79
C ALA A 44 -8.23 2.23 11.36
N SER A 45 -8.99 3.05 12.07
CA SER A 45 -9.11 4.49 11.79
C SER A 45 -7.82 5.27 12.08
N GLU A 46 -7.04 4.87 13.09
CA GLU A 46 -5.75 5.50 13.40
C GLU A 46 -4.72 5.16 12.31
N ILE A 47 -4.65 3.90 11.90
CA ILE A 47 -3.77 3.47 10.81
C ILE A 47 -4.17 4.16 9.51
N ALA A 48 -5.45 4.15 9.14
CA ALA A 48 -5.92 4.79 7.92
C ALA A 48 -5.66 6.30 7.90
N ARG A 49 -5.79 6.97 9.05
CA ARG A 49 -5.43 8.39 9.18
C ARG A 49 -3.94 8.61 8.92
N TYR A 50 -3.07 7.75 9.44
CA TYR A 50 -1.63 7.83 9.17
C TYR A 50 -1.35 7.68 7.67
N VAL A 51 -1.93 6.66 7.02
CA VAL A 51 -1.78 6.43 5.57
C VAL A 51 -2.22 7.66 4.77
N ARG A 52 -3.37 8.27 5.10
CA ARG A 52 -3.87 9.51 4.44
C ARG A 52 -2.97 10.73 4.66
N SER A 53 -2.27 10.79 5.80
CA SER A 53 -1.41 11.92 6.14
C SER A 53 -0.21 12.05 5.19
N GLY A 54 0.07 11.01 4.41
CA GLY A 54 1.04 11.02 3.34
C GLY A 54 2.23 10.12 3.67
N LEU A 55 2.24 8.95 3.04
CA LEU A 55 3.38 8.04 3.02
C LEU A 55 4.41 8.48 1.97
N ALA A 56 5.66 8.03 2.15
CA ALA A 56 6.64 8.00 1.07
C ALA A 56 6.19 7.06 -0.05
N ALA A 57 6.71 7.24 -1.26
CA ALA A 57 6.33 6.39 -2.38
C ALA A 57 6.76 4.93 -2.16
N GLU A 58 7.94 4.72 -1.57
CA GLU A 58 8.44 3.40 -1.18
C GLU A 58 7.50 2.74 -0.16
N GLU A 59 7.13 3.46 0.90
CA GLU A 59 6.17 2.97 1.91
C GLU A 59 4.81 2.60 1.30
N ILE A 60 4.36 3.31 0.25
CA ILE A 60 3.12 2.97 -0.46
C ILE A 60 3.29 1.65 -1.22
N VAL A 61 4.42 1.45 -1.90
CA VAL A 61 4.71 0.21 -2.64
C VAL A 61 4.82 -0.98 -1.69
N ASP A 62 5.52 -0.83 -0.57
CA ASP A 62 5.65 -1.87 0.45
C ASP A 62 4.28 -2.22 1.06
N LEU A 63 3.54 -1.21 1.54
CA LEU A 63 2.22 -1.43 2.11
C LEU A 63 1.23 -2.03 1.09
N TRP A 64 1.33 -1.66 -0.19
CA TRP A 64 0.49 -2.23 -1.25
C TRP A 64 0.70 -3.74 -1.39
N ASN A 65 1.93 -4.23 -1.25
CA ASN A 65 2.22 -5.66 -1.31
C ASN A 65 1.62 -6.44 -0.14
N VAL A 66 1.44 -5.79 1.01
CA VAL A 66 0.77 -6.38 2.18
C VAL A 66 -0.75 -6.36 2.02
N VAL A 67 -1.31 -5.21 1.60
CA VAL A 67 -2.76 -4.99 1.51
C VAL A 67 -3.38 -5.71 0.31
N PHE A 68 -2.67 -5.78 -0.82
CA PHE A 68 -3.13 -6.40 -2.07
C PHE A 68 -2.18 -7.51 -2.51
N PRO A 69 -2.15 -8.66 -1.81
CA PRO A 69 -1.20 -9.72 -2.08
C PRO A 69 -1.39 -10.38 -3.46
N SER A 70 -2.52 -10.15 -4.14
CA SER A 70 -2.78 -10.59 -5.52
C SER A 70 -2.27 -9.61 -6.58
N ASP A 71 -1.96 -8.37 -6.19
CA ASP A 71 -1.68 -7.24 -7.09
C ASP A 71 -0.26 -6.69 -6.84
N ARG A 72 0.72 -7.60 -6.79
CA ARG A 72 2.11 -7.31 -6.37
C ARG A 72 2.97 -6.63 -7.42
N ASN A 73 2.50 -6.54 -8.67
CA ASN A 73 3.24 -5.80 -9.69
C ASN A 73 3.01 -4.31 -9.50
N VAL A 74 3.58 -3.75 -8.44
CA VAL A 74 3.44 -2.36 -8.02
C VAL A 74 4.82 -1.70 -7.95
N TRP A 75 4.92 -0.49 -8.51
CA TRP A 75 6.16 0.28 -8.53
C TRP A 75 5.88 1.79 -8.62
N TYR A 76 6.85 2.61 -8.21
CA TYR A 76 6.76 4.06 -8.29
C TYR A 76 7.53 4.60 -9.49
N ASP A 77 6.85 5.35 -10.34
CA ASP A 77 7.44 6.15 -11.41
C ASP A 77 7.85 7.51 -10.84
N GLU A 78 9.16 7.73 -10.72
CA GLU A 78 9.71 9.00 -10.22
C GLU A 78 9.50 10.17 -11.20
N GLU A 79 9.46 9.90 -12.51
CA GLU A 79 9.29 10.91 -13.56
C GLU A 79 7.83 11.39 -13.60
N ALA A 80 6.89 10.45 -13.65
CA ALA A 80 5.46 10.72 -13.66
C ALA A 80 4.88 11.01 -12.25
N LYS A 81 5.66 10.74 -11.20
CA LYS A 81 5.24 10.80 -9.79
C LYS A 81 3.97 9.98 -9.52
N ALA A 82 3.91 8.78 -10.11
CA ALA A 82 2.74 7.93 -10.09
C ALA A 82 3.06 6.51 -9.61
N ILE A 83 2.10 5.88 -8.97
CA ILE A 83 2.13 4.47 -8.57
C ILE A 83 1.46 3.66 -9.67
N HIS A 84 2.23 2.76 -10.25
CA HIS A 84 1.75 1.80 -11.24
C HIS A 84 1.44 0.49 -10.52
N TYR A 85 0.34 -0.15 -10.90
CA TYR A 85 -0.06 -1.45 -10.35
C TYR A 85 -0.79 -2.28 -11.41
N ASN A 86 -0.69 -3.61 -11.31
CA ASN A 86 -1.39 -4.56 -12.19
C ASN A 86 -1.16 -4.35 -13.69
N GLU A 87 0.02 -3.86 -14.05
CA GLU A 87 0.43 -3.83 -15.44
C GLU A 87 0.69 -5.27 -15.87
N GLU A 88 -0.04 -5.77 -16.87
CA GLU A 88 0.36 -7.01 -17.54
C GLU A 88 1.80 -6.83 -18.03
N PRO A 89 2.72 -7.79 -17.80
CA PRO A 89 4.06 -7.68 -18.34
C PRO A 89 3.95 -7.56 -19.87
N VAL A 90 4.25 -6.38 -20.40
CA VAL A 90 4.32 -6.15 -21.84
C VAL A 90 5.47 -7.00 -22.37
N GLY A 91 5.13 -8.19 -22.88
CA GLY A 91 5.95 -8.97 -23.80
C GLY A 91 7.08 -9.80 -23.18
N TYR A 92 6.78 -11.05 -22.83
CA TYR A 92 7.50 -12.13 -23.51
C TYR A 92 6.54 -12.73 -24.53
N ALA A 93 6.54 -12.16 -25.74
CA ALA A 93 6.19 -12.97 -26.89
C ALA A 93 7.22 -14.10 -26.91
N ALA A 94 6.78 -15.32 -26.62
CA ALA A 94 7.58 -16.50 -26.86
C ALA A 94 7.92 -16.52 -28.36
N GLU A 95 9.20 -16.31 -28.69
CA GLU A 95 9.76 -16.74 -29.96
C GLU A 95 9.98 -18.26 -29.95
#